data_AF-A0A954S997-F1
#
_entry.id   AF-A0A954S997-F1
#
_cell.length_a   1.000
_cell.length_b   1.000
_cell.length_c   1.000
_cell.angle_alpha   90.00
_cell.angle_beta   90.00
_cell.angle_gamma   90.00
#
_symmetry.space_group_name_H-M   'P 1'
#
loop_
_entity.id
_entity.type
_entity.pdbx_description
1 polymer ?
#
loop_
_entity_poly.entity_id
_entity_poly.type
_entity_poly.pdbx_seq_one_letter_code
_entity_poly.pdbx_strand_id
1 'polypeptide(L)'
;MKHVELPLWTIGHSSHSLVEVVELLEQQLNGMLADMRRFPASLKFPLFKRENLSESLRQSGVDSDRLQELVGTRNASHLTGVTDEAGQNNSFRNDT
;
A
#
# COMPACT_ATOMS: atom_id res chain seq x y z
N MET A 1 17.67 11.35 -18.72
CA MET A 1 17.29 10.56 -17.52
C MET A 1 17.38 9.09 -17.90
N LYS A 2 18.00 8.24 -17.08
CA LYS A 2 18.06 6.80 -17.35
C LYS A 2 16.74 6.19 -16.89
N HIS A 3 16.05 5.47 -17.77
CA HIS A 3 14.94 4.61 -17.38
C HIS A 3 15.53 3.39 -16.69
N VAL A 4 15.06 3.09 -15.50
CA VAL A 4 15.35 1.84 -14.80
C VAL A 4 14.06 1.03 -14.87
N GLU A 5 14.14 -0.15 -15.48
CA GLU A 5 13.05 -1.12 -15.40
C GLU A 5 13.13 -1.80 -14.04
N LEU A 6 12.20 -1.47 -13.16
CA LEU A 6 12.00 -2.14 -11.88
C LEU A 6 10.76 -3.02 -11.96
N PRO A 7 10.81 -4.28 -11.50
CA PRO A 7 9.63 -5.13 -11.44
C PRO A 7 8.61 -4.52 -10.47
N LEU A 8 7.36 -4.38 -10.93
CA LEU A 8 6.24 -3.93 -10.11
C LEU A 8 5.43 -5.13 -9.64
N TRP A 9 5.27 -5.25 -8.32
CA TRP A 9 4.50 -6.31 -7.68
C TRP A 9 3.26 -5.73 -7.02
N THR A 10 2.12 -6.39 -7.19
CA THR A 10 0.88 -6.02 -6.51
C THR A 10 0.42 -7.18 -5.64
N ILE A 11 0.10 -6.91 -4.37
CA ILE A 11 -0.42 -7.90 -3.43
C ILE A 11 -1.77 -7.40 -2.91
N GLY A 12 -2.83 -8.20 -3.10
CA GLY A 12 -4.16 -7.91 -2.58
C GLY A 12 -4.30 -8.42 -1.14
N HIS A 13 -4.80 -7.59 -0.21
CA HIS A 13 -4.82 -7.90 1.22
C HIS A 13 -6.19 -8.35 1.76
N SER A 14 -7.21 -8.53 0.92
CA SER A 14 -8.61 -8.65 1.40
C SER A 14 -8.95 -10.02 2.00
N SER A 15 -8.18 -11.06 1.71
CA SER A 15 -8.46 -12.45 2.12
C SER A 15 -7.26 -13.18 2.71
N HIS A 16 -6.07 -12.58 2.65
CA HIS A 16 -4.82 -13.20 3.10
C HIS A 16 -4.55 -12.93 4.58
N SER A 17 -3.95 -13.90 5.24
CA SER A 17 -3.45 -13.70 6.61
C SER A 17 -2.23 -12.76 6.59
N LEU A 18 -1.93 -12.13 7.73
CA LEU A 18 -0.74 -11.30 7.85
C LEU A 18 0.54 -12.09 7.58
N VAL A 19 0.59 -13.36 8.00
CA VAL A 19 1.73 -14.26 7.80
C VAL A 19 2.00 -14.46 6.31
N GLU A 20 0.97 -14.83 5.54
CA GLU A 20 1.11 -15.02 4.08
C GLU A 20 1.59 -13.75 3.39
N VAL A 21 1.09 -12.58 3.81
CA VAL A 21 1.55 -11.31 3.25
C VAL A 21 3.03 -11.06 3.57
N VAL A 22 3.44 -11.30 4.81
CA VAL A 22 4.84 -11.09 5.23
C VAL A 22 5.79 -12.06 4.51
N GLU A 23 5.43 -13.34 4.38
CA GLU A 23 6.23 -14.33 3.62
C GLU A 23 6.39 -13.92 2.14
N LEU A 24 5.32 -13.42 1.52
CA LEU A 24 5.39 -12.91 0.14
C LEU A 24 6.28 -11.67 0.03
N LEU A 25 6.25 -10.80 1.03
CA LEU A 25 7.11 -9.62 1.07
C LEU A 25 8.57 -10.01 1.31
N GLU A 26 8.87 -10.96 2.19
CA GLU A 26 10.23 -11.47 2.41
C GLU A 26 10.87 -12.03 1.13
N GLN A 27 10.10 -12.77 0.33
CA GLN A 27 10.61 -13.37 -0.91
C GLN A 27 10.93 -12.35 -1.99
N GLN A 28 10.28 -11.19 -1.97
CA GLN A 28 10.33 -10.21 -3.06
C GLN A 28 10.99 -8.88 -2.68
N LEU A 29 11.07 -8.55 -1.38
CA LEU A 29 11.67 -7.32 -0.90
C LEU A 29 13.10 -7.56 -0.45
N ASN A 30 13.99 -6.65 -0.82
CA ASN A 30 15.38 -6.61 -0.35
C ASN A 30 15.50 -6.04 1.08
N GLY A 31 14.57 -6.41 1.98
CA GLY A 31 14.60 -6.02 3.39
C GLY A 31 14.03 -4.65 3.73
N MET A 32 13.41 -3.92 2.79
CA MET A 32 12.81 -2.62 3.09
C MET A 32 11.46 -2.41 2.40
N LEU A 33 10.47 -1.94 3.16
CA LEU A 33 9.13 -1.60 2.70
C LEU A 33 8.87 -0.10 2.94
N ALA A 34 8.42 0.59 1.89
CA ALA A 34 7.92 1.95 2.00
C ALA A 34 6.40 1.97 2.18
N ASP A 35 5.92 2.35 3.37
CA ASP A 35 4.49 2.49 3.63
C ASP A 35 3.96 3.85 3.15
N MET A 36 3.15 3.83 2.09
CA MET A 36 2.52 5.03 1.49
C MET A 36 1.11 5.29 2.05
N ARG A 37 0.63 4.49 3.02
CA ARG A 37 -0.72 4.64 3.58
C ARG A 37 -0.81 5.91 4.42
N ARG A 38 -1.85 6.71 4.14
CA ARG A 38 -2.16 7.92 4.93
C ARG A 38 -2.66 7.59 6.33
N PHE A 39 -3.61 6.65 6.42
CA PHE A 39 -4.26 6.24 7.67
C PHE A 39 -4.14 4.72 7.85
N PRO A 40 -2.99 4.21 8.32
CA PRO A 40 -2.78 2.78 8.57
C PRO A 40 -3.43 2.33 9.90
N ALA A 41 -4.70 2.69 10.11
CA ALA A 41 -5.42 2.51 11.37
C ALA A 41 -6.70 1.68 11.20
N SER A 42 -6.71 0.71 10.28
CA SER A 42 -7.90 -0.11 10.03
C SER A 42 -8.41 -0.77 11.32
N LEU A 43 -9.68 -0.52 11.65
CA LEU A 43 -10.37 -1.19 12.76
C LEU A 43 -10.78 -2.61 12.39
N LYS A 44 -11.15 -2.81 11.11
CA LYS A 44 -11.57 -4.11 10.56
C LYS A 44 -10.42 -5.10 10.45
N PHE A 45 -9.20 -4.60 10.21
CA PHE A 45 -7.99 -5.41 10.07
C PHE A 45 -6.90 -4.94 11.04
N PRO A 46 -7.02 -5.24 12.35
CA PRO A 46 -6.05 -4.80 13.36
C PRO A 46 -4.62 -5.24 13.07
N LEU A 47 -4.44 -6.41 12.45
CA LEU A 47 -3.13 -6.96 12.06
C LEU A 47 -2.38 -6.05 11.07
N PHE A 48 -3.10 -5.29 10.25
CA PHE A 48 -2.51 -4.35 9.29
C PHE A 48 -2.39 -2.93 9.85
N LYS A 49 -2.71 -2.71 11.14
CA LYS A 49 -2.34 -1.47 11.81
C LYS A 49 -0.82 -1.32 11.76
N ARG A 50 -0.37 -0.09 11.61
CA ARG A 50 1.05 0.22 11.44
C ARG A 50 1.94 -0.47 12.46
N GLU A 51 1.58 -0.40 13.74
CA GLU A 51 2.38 -0.93 14.84
C GLU A 51 2.54 -2.45 14.70
N ASN A 52 1.43 -3.16 14.49
CA ASN A 52 1.41 -4.61 14.35
C ASN A 52 2.15 -5.07 13.08
N LEU A 53 1.91 -4.38 11.95
CA LEU A 53 2.58 -4.70 10.69
C LEU A 53 4.09 -4.45 10.79
N SER A 54 4.51 -3.34 11.40
CA SER A 54 5.94 -3.02 11.58
C SER A 54 6.63 -4.03 12.48
N GLU A 55 5.96 -4.49 13.54
CA GLU A 55 6.49 -5.53 14.42
C GLU A 55 6.66 -6.86 13.68
N SER A 56 5.64 -7.29 12.92
CA SER A 56 5.73 -8.53 12.13
C SER A 56 6.81 -8.45 11.04
N LEU A 57 6.91 -7.34 10.32
CA LEU A 57 7.95 -7.16 9.30
C LEU A 57 9.37 -7.16 9.92
N ARG A 58 9.54 -6.54 11.09
CA ARG A 58 10.82 -6.51 11.78
C ARG A 58 11.26 -7.90 12.27
N GLN A 59 10.32 -8.75 12.69
CA GLN A 59 10.60 -10.16 13.03
C GLN A 59 11.10 -10.94 11.80
N SER A 60 10.68 -10.51 10.62
CA SER A 60 11.01 -11.04 9.29
C SER A 60 12.23 -10.38 8.64
N GLY A 61 12.92 -9.48 9.34
CA GLY A 61 14.10 -8.78 8.80
C GLY A 61 13.77 -7.73 7.72
N VAL A 62 12.50 -7.31 7.63
CA VAL A 62 12.04 -6.24 6.75
C VAL A 62 11.81 -4.97 7.57
N ASP A 63 12.56 -3.92 7.28
CA ASP A 63 12.33 -2.60 7.85
C ASP A 63 11.18 -1.90 7.12
N SER A 64 10.28 -1.28 7.88
CA SER A 64 9.14 -0.55 7.33
C SER A 64 9.25 0.93 7.66
N ASP A 65 9.54 1.74 6.64
CA ASP A 65 9.63 3.19 6.77
C ASP A 65 8.44 3.89 6.09
N ARG A 66 7.92 4.92 6.75
CA ARG A 66 6.87 5.76 6.19
C ARG A 66 7.50 6.90 5.40
N LEU A 67 7.40 6.85 4.08
CA LEU A 67 7.84 7.93 3.21
C LEU A 67 6.77 9.02 3.18
N GLN A 68 6.88 9.98 4.10
CA GLN A 68 5.88 11.04 4.30
C GLN A 68 5.59 11.85 3.03
N GLU A 69 6.58 12.00 2.16
CA GLU A 69 6.45 12.68 0.86
C GLU A 69 5.57 11.92 -0.14
N LEU A 70 5.46 10.60 0.00
CA LEU A 70 4.61 9.74 -0.83
C LEU A 70 3.20 9.58 -0.25
N VAL A 71 2.96 10.14 0.93
CA VAL A 71 1.66 10.12 1.58
C VAL A 71 0.87 11.36 1.18
N GLY A 72 -0.39 11.19 0.76
CA GLY A 72 -1.15 12.32 0.26
C GLY A 72 -2.56 11.94 -0.16
N THR A 73 -3.36 12.97 -0.41
CA THR A 73 -4.60 12.87 -1.16
C THR A 73 -4.27 13.54 -2.47
N ARG A 74 -4.73 12.94 -3.55
CA ARG A 74 -4.82 13.67 -4.80
C ARG A 74 -5.67 14.91 -4.53
N ASN A 75 -5.19 16.07 -4.96
CA ASN A 75 -6.07 17.23 -5.06
C ASN A 75 -7.23 16.86 -5.99
N ALA A 76 -8.41 17.43 -5.74
CA ALA A 76 -9.53 17.24 -6.65
C ALA A 76 -9.07 17.61 -8.07
N SER A 77 -9.09 16.65 -8.98
CA SER A 77 -8.76 16.92 -10.38
C SER A 77 -9.84 17.84 -10.96
N HIS A 78 -9.46 18.88 -11.68
CA HIS A 78 -10.39 19.74 -12.43
C HIS A 78 -11.15 18.95 -13.52
N LEU A 79 -10.70 17.73 -13.84
CA LEU A 79 -11.36 16.82 -14.76
C LEU A 79 -12.61 16.20 -14.10
N THR A 80 -13.70 16.96 -14.05
CA THR A 80 -15.04 16.43 -13.77
C THR A 80 -15.57 15.70 -15.01
N GLY A 81 -15.86 14.40 -14.90
CA GLY A 81 -16.64 13.67 -15.92
C GLY A 81 -15.88 12.82 -16.94
N VAL A 82 -14.61 12.49 -16.73
CA VAL A 82 -13.98 11.39 -17.50
C VAL A 82 -14.34 10.09 -16.79
N THR A 83 -15.19 9.29 -17.40
CA THR A 83 -15.34 7.88 -17.04
C THR A 83 -14.46 7.07 -17.99
N ASP A 84 -13.73 6.09 -17.49
CA ASP A 84 -13.12 5.08 -18.35
C ASP A 84 -14.19 4.13 -18.91
N GLU A 85 -13.82 3.31 -19.89
CA GLU A 85 -14.74 2.37 -20.56
C GLU A 85 -15.23 1.23 -19.65
N ALA A 86 -14.73 1.16 -18.40
CA ALA A 86 -15.18 0.26 -17.35
C ALA A 86 -16.17 0.92 -16.36
N GLY A 87 -16.53 2.19 -16.55
CA GLY A 87 -17.53 2.90 -15.75
C GLY A 87 -17.05 3.29 -14.36
N GLN A 88 -15.76 3.65 -14.19
CA GLN A 88 -15.20 3.99 -12.89
C GLN A 88 -14.53 5.39 -12.85
N ASN A 89 -14.68 6.03 -11.69
CA ASN A 89 -14.93 7.46 -11.47
C ASN A 89 -13.67 8.28 -11.12
N ASN A 90 -13.55 9.45 -11.74
CA ASN A 90 -12.61 10.54 -11.42
C ASN A 90 -12.62 11.08 -9.97
N SER A 91 -13.47 10.55 -9.10
CA SER A 91 -13.72 11.04 -7.75
C SER A 91 -13.36 10.04 -6.65
N PHE A 92 -12.81 8.85 -6.95
CA PHE A 92 -12.74 7.77 -5.96
C PHE A 92 -12.20 8.21 -4.59
N ARG A 93 -13.13 8.23 -3.63
CA ARG A 93 -12.97 8.04 -2.18
C ARG A 93 -13.63 6.69 -1.88
N ASN A 94 -12.87 5.73 -1.38
CA ASN A 94 -13.46 4.53 -0.77
C ASN A 94 -13.07 4.51 0.70
N ASP A 95 -13.99 4.97 1.55
CA ASP A 95 -14.05 4.67 2.98
C ASP A 95 -15.08 3.55 3.15
N THR A 96 -14.66 2.30 3.35
CA THR A 96 -15.43 1.26 4.06
C THR A 96 -14.50 0.15 4.52
#